data_AF-A0AAV0PVV2-F1
#
_entry.id   AF-A0AAV0PVV2-F1
#
_cell.length_a   1.000
_cell.length_b   1.000
_cell.length_c   1.000
_cell.angle_alpha   90.00
_cell.angle_beta   90.00
_cell.angle_gamma   90.00
#
_symmetry.space_group_name_H-M   'P 1'
#
loop_
_entity.id
_entity.type
_entity.pdbx_description
1 polymer ?
#
loop_
_entity_poly.entity_id
_entity_poly.type
_entity_poly.pdbx_seq_one_letter_code
_entity_poly.pdbx_strand_id
1 'polypeptide(L)'
;MTCSSVQVQPYLLEALEEKFTLHKLDTTTEPDKAARFLRTHRDSIRAVVGTAFVGADAELIDQLPNLEIVSSYSVGVDKIDLAKCKEKGIRVTNCPDVSTDDVADLALGLMLAVSRRLCPIDRYVRSGLWSKLGDYKLTTKVR
;
A
#
# COMPACT_ATOMS: atom_id res chain seq x y z
N MET A 1 7.22 -20.11 -0.33
CA MET A 1 5.93 -19.42 -0.14
C MET A 1 6.05 -18.59 1.11
N THR A 2 6.63 -17.39 1.01
CA THR A 2 6.78 -16.48 2.14
C THR A 2 5.51 -15.67 2.25
N CYS A 3 4.76 -15.92 3.34
CA CYS A 3 3.65 -15.11 3.78
C CYS A 3 4.14 -13.66 3.90
N SER A 4 3.78 -12.80 2.94
CA SER A 4 4.12 -11.38 2.99
C SER A 4 3.14 -10.73 3.94
N SER A 5 3.57 -10.56 5.19
CA SER A 5 3.02 -9.54 6.07
C SER A 5 2.97 -8.23 5.30
N VAL A 6 1.90 -7.44 5.48
CA VAL A 6 1.79 -6.12 4.85
C VAL A 6 2.97 -5.28 5.35
N GLN A 7 4.03 -5.17 4.55
CA GLN A 7 5.26 -4.50 4.96
C GLN A 7 5.10 -3.00 4.73
N VAL A 8 4.85 -2.29 5.82
CA VAL A 8 5.11 -0.84 5.88
C VAL A 8 6.59 -0.61 5.58
N GLN A 9 6.89 0.41 4.78
CA GLN A 9 8.26 0.68 4.32
C GLN A 9 9.23 0.89 5.51
N PRO A 10 10.44 0.30 5.50
CA PRO A 10 11.38 0.39 6.62
C PRO A 10 11.71 1.82 7.06
N TYR A 11 11.89 2.74 6.10
CA TYR A 11 12.19 4.14 6.40
C TYR A 11 11.09 4.81 7.25
N LEU A 12 9.82 4.45 6.99
CA LEU A 12 8.69 5.00 7.73
C LEU A 12 8.65 4.42 9.15
N LEU A 13 8.95 3.13 9.31
CA LEU A 13 9.03 2.49 10.62
C LEU A 13 10.14 3.11 11.47
N GLU A 14 11.33 3.30 10.91
CA GLU A 14 12.46 3.95 11.59
C GLU A 14 12.11 5.37 12.04
N ALA A 15 11.53 6.17 11.15
CA ALA A 15 11.13 7.54 11.48
C ALA A 15 10.01 7.63 12.53
N LEU A 16 9.11 6.63 12.57
CA LEU A 16 8.06 6.54 13.59
C LEU A 16 8.62 6.06 14.93
N GLU A 17 9.51 5.07 14.94
CA GLU A 17 10.15 4.54 16.16
C GLU A 17 11.04 5.60 16.83
N GLU A 18 11.65 6.51 16.07
CA GLU A 18 12.43 7.63 16.62
C GLU A 18 11.56 8.66 17.38
N LYS A 19 10.31 8.85 16.93
CA LYS A 19 9.44 9.96 17.39
C LYS A 19 8.29 9.52 18.29
N PHE A 20 7.91 8.25 18.24
CA PHE A 20 6.71 7.73 18.90
C PHE A 20 6.94 6.33 19.48
N THR A 21 6.13 5.99 20.49
CA THR A 21 6.00 4.60 20.93
C THR A 21 5.22 3.81 19.88
N LEU A 22 5.94 3.12 19.00
CA LEU A 22 5.32 2.37 17.91
C LEU A 22 4.82 1.01 18.40
N HIS A 23 3.52 0.79 18.28
CA HIS A 23 2.91 -0.52 18.50
C HIS A 23 2.50 -1.14 17.16
N LYS A 24 3.02 -2.33 16.85
CA LYS A 24 2.76 -3.04 15.59
C LYS A 24 1.58 -3.98 15.77
N LEU A 25 0.45 -3.66 15.16
CA LEU A 25 -0.74 -4.51 15.15
C LEU A 25 -0.65 -5.50 13.99
N ASP A 26 -0.62 -6.79 14.30
CA ASP A 26 -0.74 -7.86 13.32
C ASP A 26 -2.19 -8.36 13.28
N THR A 27 -2.91 -8.03 12.20
CA THR A 27 -4.28 -8.50 11.95
C THR A 27 -4.34 -9.74 11.07
N THR A 28 -3.20 -10.19 10.53
CA THR A 28 -3.13 -11.24 9.50
C THR A 28 -2.99 -12.64 10.07
N THR A 29 -2.46 -12.77 11.29
CA THR A 29 -2.03 -14.09 11.76
C THR A 29 -3.02 -14.71 12.76
N GLU A 30 -3.60 -13.95 13.70
CA GLU A 30 -4.55 -14.45 14.70
C GLU A 30 -5.48 -13.34 15.26
N PRO A 31 -6.82 -13.43 15.14
CA PRO A 31 -7.75 -12.41 15.65
C PRO A 31 -7.63 -12.19 17.17
N ASP A 32 -7.39 -13.27 17.92
CA ASP A 32 -7.27 -13.24 19.38
C ASP A 32 -6.05 -12.44 19.86
N LYS A 33 -4.96 -12.45 19.08
CA LYS A 33 -3.76 -11.64 19.37
C LYS A 33 -4.04 -10.16 19.17
N ALA A 34 -4.71 -9.79 18.08
CA ALA A 34 -5.12 -8.41 17.83
C ALA A 34 -6.05 -7.89 18.94
N ALA A 35 -7.06 -8.68 19.33
CA ALA A 35 -7.97 -8.32 20.42
C ALA A 35 -7.26 -8.17 21.78
N ARG A 36 -6.29 -9.05 22.09
CA ARG A 36 -5.48 -8.93 23.31
C ARG A 36 -4.61 -7.68 23.30
N PHE A 37 -3.95 -7.40 22.17
CA PHE A 37 -3.12 -6.21 22.00
C PHE A 37 -3.95 -4.93 22.18
N LEU A 38 -5.11 -4.85 21.53
CA LEU A 38 -5.98 -3.68 21.64
C LEU A 38 -6.46 -3.50 23.08
N ARG A 39 -6.82 -4.57 23.79
CA ARG A 39 -7.17 -4.49 25.21
C ARG A 39 -6.02 -3.94 26.09
N THR A 40 -4.77 -4.26 25.76
CA THR A 40 -3.60 -3.79 26.53
C THR A 40 -3.23 -2.33 26.22
N HIS A 41 -3.41 -1.87 24.98
CA HIS A 41 -2.88 -0.58 24.52
C HIS A 41 -3.94 0.45 24.11
N ARG A 42 -5.24 0.10 24.13
CA ARG A 42 -6.35 0.96 23.66
C ARG A 42 -6.31 2.38 24.21
N ASP A 43 -5.94 2.55 25.47
CA ASP A 43 -5.99 3.85 26.13
C ASP A 43 -4.74 4.70 25.84
N SER A 44 -3.64 4.10 25.38
CA SER A 44 -2.41 4.82 25.02
C SER A 44 -2.31 5.17 23.54
N ILE A 45 -3.12 4.56 22.67
CA ILE A 45 -3.08 4.79 21.22
C ILE A 45 -3.82 6.08 20.87
N ARG A 46 -3.09 7.06 20.34
CA ARG A 46 -3.62 8.35 19.87
C ARG A 46 -3.63 8.51 18.36
N ALA A 47 -2.86 7.69 17.65
CA ALA A 47 -2.74 7.73 16.20
C ALA A 47 -2.71 6.31 15.62
N VAL A 48 -3.34 6.13 14.47
CA VAL A 48 -3.25 4.90 13.66
C VAL A 48 -2.63 5.24 12.31
N VAL A 49 -1.66 4.43 11.88
CA VAL A 49 -1.06 4.53 10.55
C VAL A 49 -1.53 3.34 9.71
N GLY A 50 -2.24 3.63 8.62
CA GLY A 50 -2.75 2.64 7.67
C GLY A 50 -1.99 2.64 6.35
N THR A 51 -2.37 1.74 5.46
CA THR A 51 -1.92 1.62 4.06
C THR A 51 -3.13 1.46 3.15
N ALA A 52 -2.92 1.33 1.83
CA ALA A 52 -3.99 1.04 0.89
C ALA A 52 -4.72 -0.30 1.18
N PHE A 53 -4.09 -1.22 1.90
CA PHE A 53 -4.63 -2.56 2.16
C PHE A 53 -5.27 -2.70 3.54
N VAL A 54 -4.77 -1.94 4.52
CA VAL A 54 -5.18 -2.01 5.93
C VAL A 54 -5.41 -0.59 6.44
N GLY A 55 -6.61 -0.31 6.94
CA GLY A 55 -6.98 1.00 7.47
C GLY A 55 -7.59 0.91 8.86
N ALA A 56 -8.52 1.81 9.16
CA ALA A 56 -9.24 1.86 10.43
C ALA A 56 -10.74 1.82 10.16
N ASP A 57 -11.33 0.63 10.33
CA ASP A 57 -12.77 0.44 10.25
C ASP A 57 -13.49 0.91 11.52
N ALA A 58 -14.82 0.89 11.50
CA ALA A 58 -15.64 1.32 12.64
C ALA A 58 -15.32 0.54 13.92
N GLU A 59 -15.06 -0.76 13.82
CA GLU A 59 -14.79 -1.62 14.97
C GLU A 59 -13.46 -1.23 15.65
N LEU A 60 -12.40 -1.04 14.87
CA LEU A 60 -11.11 -0.59 15.40
C LEU A 60 -11.22 0.82 16.01
N ILE A 61 -11.93 1.73 15.35
CA ILE A 61 -12.18 3.10 15.84
C ILE A 61 -12.98 3.08 17.15
N ASP A 62 -13.89 2.12 17.34
CA ASP A 62 -14.65 1.95 18.58
C ASP A 62 -13.83 1.38 19.73
N GLN A 63 -12.82 0.58 19.43
CA GLN A 63 -11.92 0.02 20.45
C GLN A 63 -10.86 1.01 20.94
N LEU A 64 -10.62 2.12 20.24
CA LEU A 64 -9.60 3.12 20.55
C LEU A 64 -10.23 4.44 21.05
N PRO A 65 -10.50 4.57 22.36
CA PRO A 65 -11.25 5.72 22.89
C PRO A 65 -10.50 7.06 22.78
N ASN A 66 -9.17 7.03 22.76
CA ASN A 66 -8.31 8.21 22.74
C ASN A 66 -7.71 8.49 21.35
N LEU A 67 -8.27 7.90 20.29
CA LEU A 67 -7.81 8.09 18.92
C LEU A 67 -8.08 9.53 18.47
N GLU A 68 -7.05 10.22 17.99
CA GLU A 68 -7.13 11.62 17.54
C GLU A 68 -6.94 11.76 16.02
N ILE A 69 -6.19 10.84 15.41
CA ILE A 69 -5.85 10.89 13.99
C ILE A 69 -5.65 9.50 13.38
N VAL A 70 -6.13 9.33 12.14
CA VAL A 70 -5.78 8.22 11.25
C VAL A 70 -4.99 8.78 10.07
N SER A 71 -3.78 8.28 9.86
CA SER A 71 -2.92 8.67 8.73
C SER A 71 -2.76 7.50 7.76
N SER A 72 -3.17 7.68 6.51
CA SER A 72 -3.04 6.68 5.46
C SER A 72 -1.72 6.90 4.71
N TYR A 73 -0.84 5.90 4.72
CA TYR A 73 0.31 5.83 3.81
C TYR A 73 -0.14 5.36 2.42
N SER A 74 -1.09 6.09 1.84
CA SER A 74 -1.58 5.91 0.47
C SER A 74 -2.45 7.12 0.07
N VAL A 75 -2.77 7.23 -1.22
CA VAL A 75 -3.74 8.23 -1.72
C VAL A 75 -5.17 7.84 -1.30
N GLY A 76 -5.49 6.54 -1.42
CA GLY A 76 -6.81 6.00 -1.12
C GLY A 76 -7.12 5.98 0.38
N VAL A 77 -8.41 6.14 0.70
CA VAL A 77 -8.92 6.11 2.08
C VAL A 77 -10.08 5.12 2.25
N ASP A 78 -10.29 4.22 1.27
CA ASP A 78 -11.42 3.28 1.25
C ASP A 78 -11.42 2.29 2.42
N LYS A 79 -10.26 2.11 3.07
CA LYS A 79 -10.11 1.25 4.25
C LYS A 79 -10.30 1.99 5.57
N ILE A 80 -10.65 3.27 5.53
CA ILE A 80 -10.90 4.10 6.71
C ILE A 80 -12.38 4.44 6.75
N ASP A 81 -13.04 4.18 7.87
CA ASP A 81 -14.43 4.61 8.06
C ASP A 81 -14.46 6.13 8.33
N LEU A 82 -14.57 6.90 7.25
CA LEU A 82 -14.61 8.36 7.31
C LEU A 82 -15.83 8.88 8.08
N ALA A 83 -16.97 8.17 8.03
CA ALA A 83 -18.18 8.59 8.73
C ALA A 83 -17.99 8.47 10.24
N LYS A 84 -17.41 7.35 10.69
CA LYS A 84 -17.08 7.11 12.09
C LYS A 84 -15.99 8.05 12.60
N CYS A 85 -14.94 8.29 11.79
CA CYS A 85 -13.93 9.29 12.13
C CYS A 85 -14.55 10.67 12.35
N LYS A 86 -15.46 11.08 11.46
CA LYS A 86 -16.17 12.36 11.57
C LYS A 86 -17.05 12.43 12.81
N GLU A 87 -17.81 11.38 13.11
CA GLU A 87 -18.66 11.28 14.31
C GLU A 87 -17.85 11.49 15.60
N LYS A 88 -16.66 10.89 15.68
CA LYS A 88 -15.78 10.98 16.85
C LYS A 88 -14.83 12.18 16.87
N GLY A 89 -14.84 13.02 15.84
CA GLY A 89 -13.91 14.15 15.72
C GLY A 89 -12.46 13.73 15.44
N ILE A 90 -12.24 12.54 14.87
CA ILE A 90 -10.93 11.99 14.52
C ILE A 90 -10.50 12.59 13.18
N ARG A 91 -9.27 13.12 13.12
CA ARG A 91 -8.70 13.65 11.87
C ARG A 91 -8.26 12.52 10.95
N VAL A 92 -8.40 12.72 9.64
CA VAL A 92 -7.89 11.78 8.64
C VAL A 92 -6.93 12.52 7.71
N THR A 93 -5.79 11.90 7.44
CA THR A 93 -4.79 12.39 6.47
C THR A 93 -4.41 11.27 5.51
N ASN A 94 -4.06 11.65 4.29
CA ASN A 94 -3.57 10.75 3.24
C ASN A 94 -2.37 11.43 2.53
N CYS A 95 -1.79 10.74 1.55
CA CYS A 95 -0.69 11.27 0.75
C CYS A 95 -1.16 11.56 -0.69
N PRO A 96 -1.91 12.65 -0.95
CA PRO A 96 -2.30 13.02 -2.30
C PRO A 96 -1.10 13.52 -3.10
N ASP A 97 -1.21 13.49 -4.42
CA ASP A 97 -0.30 14.09 -5.41
C ASP A 97 1.14 13.54 -5.49
N VAL A 98 1.62 12.81 -4.47
CA VAL A 98 3.00 12.30 -4.41
C VAL A 98 3.33 11.21 -5.43
N SER A 99 2.30 10.52 -5.96
CA SER A 99 2.48 9.41 -6.91
C SER A 99 1.90 9.70 -8.29
N THR A 100 1.48 10.93 -8.56
CA THR A 100 0.81 11.29 -9.81
C THR A 100 1.71 11.04 -11.02
N ASP A 101 2.95 11.51 -10.95
CA ASP A 101 3.92 11.39 -12.05
C ASP A 101 4.35 9.94 -12.26
N ASP A 102 4.68 9.21 -11.19
CA ASP A 102 5.07 7.79 -11.28
C ASP A 102 3.97 6.91 -11.88
N VAL A 103 2.71 7.18 -11.51
CA VAL A 103 1.55 6.46 -12.08
C VAL A 103 1.37 6.80 -13.56
N ALA A 104 1.58 8.06 -13.94
CA ALA A 104 1.51 8.49 -15.35
C ALA A 104 2.62 7.85 -16.19
N ASP A 105 3.86 7.84 -15.68
CA ASP A 105 5.01 7.20 -16.33
C ASP A 105 4.78 5.70 -16.53
N LEU A 106 4.27 5.02 -15.50
CA LEU A 106 3.96 3.60 -15.60
C LEU A 106 2.82 3.34 -16.60
N ALA A 107 1.80 4.20 -16.65
CA ALA A 107 0.71 4.08 -17.63
C ALA A 107 1.22 4.19 -19.07
N LEU A 108 2.09 5.18 -19.35
CA LEU A 108 2.73 5.33 -20.66
C LEU A 108 3.67 4.16 -20.98
N GLY A 109 4.45 3.70 -19.99
CA GLY A 109 5.32 2.54 -20.10
C GLY A 109 4.55 1.27 -20.45
N LEU A 110 3.42 1.02 -19.78
CA LEU A 110 2.54 -0.12 -20.05
C LEU A 110 1.89 -0.02 -21.44
N MET A 111 1.42 1.17 -21.82
CA MET A 111 0.86 1.41 -23.16
C MET A 111 1.87 1.04 -24.25
N LEU A 112 3.12 1.50 -24.12
CA LEU A 112 4.20 1.18 -25.06
C LEU A 112 4.56 -0.31 -25.01
N ALA A 113 4.69 -0.89 -23.81
CA ALA A 113 5.04 -2.28 -23.62
C ALA A 113 4.05 -3.23 -24.29
N VAL A 114 2.74 -2.95 -24.16
CA VAL A 114 1.68 -3.73 -24.79
C VAL A 114 1.66 -3.50 -26.30
N SER A 115 1.61 -2.23 -26.74
CA SER A 115 1.45 -1.89 -28.16
C SER A 115 2.62 -2.39 -29.02
N ARG A 116 3.84 -2.36 -28.47
CA ARG A 116 5.07 -2.77 -29.17
C ARG A 116 5.55 -4.16 -28.78
N ARG A 117 4.79 -4.88 -27.95
CA ARG A 117 5.12 -6.22 -27.43
C ARG A 117 6.53 -6.29 -26.83
N LEU A 118 6.93 -5.29 -26.05
CA LEU A 118 8.28 -5.19 -25.49
C LEU A 118 8.63 -6.41 -24.64
N CYS A 119 7.73 -6.85 -23.74
CA CYS A 119 8.02 -7.99 -22.85
C CYS A 119 8.19 -9.33 -23.61
N PRO A 120 7.33 -9.69 -24.59
CA PRO A 120 7.59 -10.84 -25.45
C PRO A 120 8.90 -10.75 -26.25
N ILE A 121 9.25 -9.57 -26.77
CA ILE A 121 10.47 -9.36 -27.56
C ILE A 121 11.72 -9.50 -26.67
N ASP A 122 11.72 -8.91 -25.48
CA ASP A 122 12.82 -9.07 -24.50
C ASP A 122 13.07 -10.56 -24.22
N ARG A 123 12.00 -11.33 -23.97
CA ARG A 123 12.10 -12.79 -23.77
C ARG A 123 12.64 -13.53 -25.00
N TYR A 124 12.23 -13.13 -26.21
CA TYR A 124 12.71 -13.72 -27.46
C TYR A 124 14.22 -13.51 -27.67
N VAL A 125 14.71 -12.31 -27.37
CA VAL A 125 16.15 -12.00 -27.44
C VAL A 125 16.92 -12.76 -26.37
N ARG A 126 16.46 -12.73 -25.11
CA ARG A 126 17.13 -13.41 -23.99
C ARG A 126 17.18 -14.94 -24.15
N SER A 127 16.27 -15.54 -24.90
CA SER A 127 16.29 -16.98 -25.22
C SER A 127 17.23 -17.34 -26.37
N GLY A 128 17.92 -16.36 -26.97
CA GLY A 128 18.84 -16.56 -28.09
C GLY A 128 18.14 -16.90 -29.42
N LEU A 129 16.80 -16.81 -29.46
CA LEU A 129 16.04 -17.11 -30.67
C LEU A 129 16.32 -16.10 -31.77
N TRP A 130 16.65 -14.85 -31.44
CA TRP A 130 17.02 -13.86 -32.45
C TRP A 130 18.25 -14.30 -33.26
N SER A 131 19.29 -14.81 -32.62
CA SER A 131 20.49 -15.32 -33.30
C SER A 131 20.22 -16.58 -34.12
N LYS A 132 19.21 -17.39 -33.75
CA LYS A 132 18.93 -18.69 -34.38
C LYS A 132 17.88 -18.63 -35.48
N LEU A 133 16.84 -17.84 -35.27
CA LEU A 133 15.63 -17.77 -36.11
C LEU A 133 15.50 -16.43 -36.84
N GLY A 134 16.36 -15.45 -36.54
CA GLY A 134 16.29 -14.12 -37.12
C GLY A 134 15.22 -13.24 -36.48
N ASP A 135 14.80 -12.21 -37.21
CA ASP A 135 14.03 -11.09 -36.68
C ASP A 135 12.67 -11.49 -36.07
N TYR A 136 12.30 -10.81 -34.99
CA TYR A 136 10.97 -10.95 -34.41
C TYR A 136 9.91 -10.30 -35.32
N LYS A 137 8.70 -10.86 -35.36
CA LYS A 137 7.59 -10.34 -36.17
C LYS A 137 7.35 -8.86 -35.90
N LEU A 138 7.26 -8.06 -36.98
CA LEU A 138 6.96 -6.63 -36.90
C LEU A 138 5.67 -6.37 -36.11
N THR A 139 5.73 -5.34 -35.26
CA THR A 139 4.60 -4.88 -34.43
C THR A 139 3.97 -3.61 -35.00
N THR A 140 2.80 -3.26 -34.47
CA THR A 140 2.04 -2.10 -34.93
C THR A 140 2.60 -0.81 -34.32
N LYS A 141 2.58 0.29 -35.08
CA LYS A 141 2.90 1.63 -34.56
C LYS A 141 1.83 2.10 -33.58
N VAL A 142 2.22 2.89 -32.58
CA VAL A 142 1.29 3.60 -31.70
C VAL A 142 0.77 4.81 -32.47
N ARG A 143 -0.55 4.94 -32.62
CA ARG A 143 -1.23 6.07 -33.25
C ARG A 143 -2.44 6.44 -32.42
#